data_AF-L9YML1-F1
#
_entry.id   AF-L9YML1-F1
#
_cell.length_a   1.000
_cell.length_b   1.000
_cell.length_c   1.000
_cell.angle_alpha   90.00
_cell.angle_beta   90.00
_cell.angle_gamma   90.00
#
_symmetry.space_group_name_H-M   'P 1'
#
loop_
_entity.id
_entity.type
_entity.pdbx_description
1 polymer ?
#
loop_
_entity_poly.entity_id
_entity_poly.type
_entity_poly.pdbx_seq_one_letter_code
_entity_poly.pdbx_strand_id
1 'polypeptide(L)' 'METRKVQVTGGSTYTVSLPKTWATDNDVSAGTTVEFYPEDDALLLTPKNETDRQ' A
#
# COMPACT_ATOMS: atom_id res chain seq x y z
N MET A 1 -17.90 -3.06 -1.49
CA MET A 1 -16.82 -2.87 -0.50
C MET A 1 -16.07 -4.19 -0.40
N GLU A 2 -14.76 -4.18 -0.64
CA GLU A 2 -13.90 -5.36 -0.46
C GLU A 2 -13.13 -5.22 0.85
N THR A 3 -13.05 -6.29 1.65
CA THR A 3 -12.30 -6.33 2.91
C THR A 3 -11.16 -7.33 2.79
N ARG A 4 -10.01 -7.00 3.38
CA ARG A 4 -8.84 -7.89 3.44
C ARG A 4 -8.46 -8.13 4.89
N LYS A 5 -8.07 -9.36 5.19
CA LYS A 5 -7.56 -9.71 6.52
C LYS A 5 -6.09 -9.32 6.58
N VAL A 6 -5.71 -8.66 7.67
CA VAL A 6 -4.31 -8.40 7.99
C VAL A 6 -3.66 -9.69 8.49
N GLN A 7 -2.46 -9.97 8.01
CA GLN A 7 -1.62 -11.10 8.41
C GLN A 7 -0.42 -10.59 9.21
N VAL A 8 0.14 -11.42 10.08
CA VAL A 8 1.40 -11.13 10.78
C VAL A 8 2.50 -11.97 10.15
N THR A 9 3.58 -11.33 9.73
CA THR A 9 4.77 -11.96 9.19
C THR A 9 5.98 -11.54 10.01
N GLY A 10 6.81 -12.49 10.44
CA GLY A 10 8.10 -12.19 11.06
C GLY A 10 8.04 -11.42 12.40
N GLY A 11 7.04 -11.68 13.24
CA GLY A 11 6.96 -11.21 14.63
C GLY A 11 6.66 -9.72 14.85
N SER A 12 6.95 -8.85 13.88
CA SER A 12 6.80 -7.40 14.01
C SER A 12 6.12 -6.70 12.83
N THR A 13 5.85 -7.42 11.73
CA THR A 13 5.29 -6.81 10.52
C THR A 13 3.88 -7.32 10.23
N TYR A 14 2.98 -6.38 9.98
CA TYR A 14 1.66 -6.67 9.43
C TYR A 14 1.68 -6.59 7.91
N THR A 15 1.00 -7.51 7.23
CA THR A 15 0.85 -7.52 5.78
C THR A 15 -0.63 -7.57 5.40
N VAL A 16 -1.00 -6.85 4.35
CA VAL A 16 -2.34 -6.88 3.75
C VAL A 16 -2.21 -6.90 2.23
N SER A 17 -3.03 -7.70 1.55
CA SER A 17 -3.04 -7.74 0.09
C SER A 17 -3.77 -6.51 -0.46
N LEU A 18 -3.16 -5.86 -1.45
CA LEU A 18 -3.80 -4.77 -2.18
C LEU A 18 -4.83 -5.34 -3.18
N PRO A 19 -5.97 -4.65 -3.41
CA PRO A 19 -6.90 -5.02 -4.47
C PRO A 19 -6.17 -5.05 -5.82
N LYS A 20 -6.36 -6.14 -6.58
CA LYS A 20 -5.65 -6.33 -7.86
C LYS A 20 -5.94 -5.22 -8.87
N THR A 21 -7.19 -4.77 -8.95
CA THR A 21 -7.60 -3.69 -9.85
C THR A 21 -6.91 -2.40 -9.47
N TRP A 22 -6.96 -2.00 -8.20
CA TRP A 22 -6.26 -0.81 -7.71
C TRP A 22 -4.75 -0.88 -8.02
N ALA A 23 -4.09 -2.01 -7.75
CA ALA A 23 -2.66 -2.15 -8.03
C ALA A 23 -2.35 -2.01 -9.52
N THR A 24 -3.19 -2.57 -10.39
CA THR A 24 -3.03 -2.47 -11.85
C THR A 24 -3.28 -1.05 -12.36
N ASP A 25 -4.34 -0.39 -11.88
CA ASP A 25 -4.73 0.95 -12.28
C ASP A 25 -3.72 2.02 -11.82
N ASN A 26 -2.87 1.70 -10.84
CA ASN A 26 -1.85 2.58 -10.26
C ASN A 26 -0.41 2.11 -10.56
N ASP A 27 -0.22 1.21 -11.52
CA ASP A 27 1.09 0.66 -11.94
C ASP A 27 1.93 0.10 -10.77
N VAL A 28 1.27 -0.42 -9.73
CA VAL A 28 1.90 -1.07 -8.58
C VAL A 28 2.12 -2.54 -8.87
N SER A 29 3.39 -2.94 -8.87
CA SER A 29 3.82 -4.32 -9.07
C SER A 29 4.83 -4.75 -8.00
N ALA A 30 5.29 -6.00 -8.07
CA ALA A 30 6.33 -6.47 -7.18
C ALA A 30 7.60 -5.63 -7.33
N GLY A 31 8.05 -5.01 -6.24
CA GLY A 31 9.21 -4.10 -6.23
C GLY A 31 8.85 -2.62 -6.30
N THR A 32 7.60 -2.26 -6.63
CA THR A 32 7.13 -0.87 -6.52
C THR A 32 7.17 -0.43 -5.05
N THR A 33 7.74 0.75 -4.79
CA THR A 33 7.66 1.38 -3.48
C THR A 33 6.35 2.17 -3.38
N VAL A 34 5.64 1.98 -2.27
CA VAL A 34 4.44 2.74 -1.93
C VAL A 34 4.70 3.57 -0.68
N GLU A 35 3.98 4.67 -0.55
CA GLU A 35 4.01 5.55 0.59
C GLU A 35 2.69 5.46 1.35
N PHE A 36 2.79 5.56 2.67
CA PHE A 36 1.65 5.51 3.57
C PHE A 36 1.54 6.82 4.33
N TYR A 37 0.35 7.39 4.35
CA TYR A 37 0.05 8.61 5.08
C TYR A 37 -1.09 8.35 6.06
N PRO A 38 -0.90 8.62 7.37
CA PRO A 38 -2.02 8.58 8.30
C PRO A 38 -2.97 9.75 8.01
N GLU A 39 -4.26 9.46 7.93
CA GLU A 39 -5.34 10.45 7.79
C GLU A 39 -6.46 10.06 8.75
N ASP A 40 -6.57 10.76 9.88
CA ASP A 40 -7.52 10.45 10.96
C ASP A 40 -7.50 8.97 11.39
N ASP A 41 -8.58 8.22 11.13
CA ASP A 41 -8.74 6.79 11.41
C ASP A 41 -8.40 5.90 10.21
N ALA A 42 -7.88 6.49 9.12
CA ALA A 42 -7.50 5.83 7.89
C ALA A 42 -5.98 5.85 7.65
N LEU A 43 -5.55 4.92 6.80
CA LEU A 43 -4.20 4.89 6.24
C LEU A 43 -4.31 5.02 4.71
N LEU A 44 -3.90 6.15 4.18
CA LEU A 44 -3.80 6.37 2.75
C LEU A 44 -2.56 5.68 2.21
N LEU A 45 -2.69 5.06 1.04
CA LEU A 45 -1.59 4.45 0.32
C LEU A 45 -1.52 5.07 -1.06
N THR A 46 -0.35 5.56 -1.44
CA THR A 46 -0.08 6.05 -2.80
C THR A 46 1.18 5.37 -3.37
N PRO A 47 1.26 5.18 -4.70
CA PRO A 47 2.54 4.91 -5.34
C PRO A 47 3.52 6.04 -4.99
N LYS A 48 4.79 5.68 -4.74
CA LYS A 48 5.83 6.70 -4.53
C LYS A 48 6.11 7.40 -5.86
N ASN A 49 5.91 8.71 -5.92
CA ASN A 49 6.31 9.50 -7.08
C ASN A 49 7.83 9.73 -7.03
N GLU A 50 8.54 9.41 -8.11
CA GLU A 50 9.98 9.71 -8.21
C GLU A 50 10.26 11.23 -8.30
N THR A 51 9.23 12.04 -8.51
CA THR A 51 9.33 13.49 -8.72
C THR A 51 9.55 14.30 -7.44
N ASP A 52 9.29 13.76 -6.25
CA ASP A 52 9.50 14.47 -4.96
C ASP A 52 10.97 14.46 -4.47
N ARG A 53 11.93 14.19 -5.35
CA ARG A 53 13.35 14.53 -5.16
C ARG A 53 13.77 15.65 -6.11
N GLN A 54 13.35 16.88 -5.81
CA GLN A 54 14.07 18.10 -6.22
C GLN A 54 14.11 19.08 -5.04
#